data_AF-A0A2Z6MDU4-F1
#
_entry.id   AF-A0A2Z6MDU4-F1
#
_cell.length_a   1.000
_cell.length_b   1.000
_cell.length_c   1.000
_cell.angle_alpha   90.00
_cell.angle_beta   90.00
_cell.angle_gamma   90.00
#
_symmetry.space_group_name_H-M   'P 1'
#
loop_
_entity.id
_entity.type
_entity.pdbx_description
1 polymer ?
#
loop_
_entity_poly.entity_id
_entity_poly.type
_entity_poly.pdbx_seq_one_letter_code
_entity_poly.pdbx_strand_id
1 'polypeptide(L)'
;MVVLIQEQQEEGVEFHDLPEGCIENVLSFTTPRDVARLSSVSSTFRSAAESDSVWDKFLPSDYRSIISQCDEEIDNSLSVLSKKDLYLYLTQKSILIDDGKKSFQLDKVDGKKCYMLSARSLFIVWGDTPRYWRWISVLDSRFSEVAELVSVCWFEIRGWINTSMLSPNTFYGVYLVFKASASGTYGFEYQPCEASILIPGGGGDPAERNVFLDAERGRRLRYQIVPRRRTGIFSRSVPVKCHPHLHLA
;
A
#
# COMPACT_ATOMS: atom_id res chain seq x y z
N MET A 1 -42.13 -64.62 6.39
CA MET A 1 -40.94 -63.93 6.94
C MET A 1 -40.90 -62.55 6.30
N VAL A 2 -41.42 -61.53 6.97
CA VAL A 2 -41.39 -60.14 6.49
C VAL A 2 -40.13 -59.53 7.06
N VAL A 3 -39.15 -59.25 6.20
CA VAL A 3 -37.92 -58.55 6.58
C VAL A 3 -38.24 -57.06 6.46
N LEU A 4 -38.40 -56.39 7.61
CA LEU A 4 -38.43 -54.94 7.67
C LEU A 4 -36.99 -54.44 7.58
N ILE A 5 -36.64 -53.81 6.46
CA ILE A 5 -35.39 -53.06 6.33
C ILE A 5 -35.66 -51.72 7.01
N GLN A 6 -35.06 -51.49 8.17
CA GLN A 6 -34.98 -50.14 8.75
C GLN A 6 -33.92 -49.37 7.96
N GLU A 7 -34.31 -48.25 7.36
CA GLU A 7 -33.37 -47.23 6.92
C GLU A 7 -32.65 -46.69 8.15
N GLN A 8 -31.34 -46.91 8.21
CA GLN A 8 -30.45 -46.25 9.16
C GLN A 8 -30.31 -44.81 8.71
N GLN A 9 -30.83 -43.87 9.50
CA GLN A 9 -30.58 -42.46 9.32
C GLN A 9 -29.21 -42.15 9.92
N GLU A 10 -28.22 -41.85 9.07
CA GLU A 10 -26.94 -41.29 9.53
C GLU A 10 -27.25 -39.95 10.22
N GLU A 11 -27.14 -39.90 11.55
CA GLU A 11 -27.04 -38.63 12.29
C GLU A 11 -25.71 -37.97 11.90
N GLY A 12 -25.74 -37.20 10.80
CA GLY A 12 -24.68 -36.28 10.48
C GLY A 12 -24.60 -35.23 11.57
N VAL A 13 -23.41 -35.02 12.16
CA VAL A 13 -23.16 -33.90 13.06
C VAL A 13 -23.38 -32.61 12.27
N GLU A 14 -24.41 -31.85 12.60
CA GLU A 14 -24.64 -30.57 11.93
C GLU A 14 -23.60 -29.57 12.41
N PHE A 15 -23.22 -28.64 11.53
CA PHE A 15 -22.20 -27.63 11.86
C PHE A 15 -22.61 -26.73 13.06
N HIS A 16 -23.92 -26.68 13.36
CA HIS A 16 -24.48 -25.97 14.50
C HIS A 16 -24.21 -26.66 15.85
N ASP A 17 -23.84 -27.94 15.85
CA ASP A 17 -23.54 -28.73 17.05
C ASP A 17 -22.07 -28.59 17.50
N LEU A 18 -21.23 -27.91 16.69
CA LEU A 18 -19.84 -27.66 17.04
C LEU A 18 -19.75 -26.63 18.19
N PRO A 19 -18.90 -26.87 19.20
CA PRO A 19 -18.59 -25.85 20.21
C PRO A 19 -18.04 -24.57 19.58
N GLU A 20 -18.34 -23.42 20.19
CA GLU A 20 -17.92 -22.12 19.68
C GLU A 20 -16.41 -22.02 19.46
N GLY A 21 -15.59 -22.54 20.38
CA GLY A 21 -14.13 -22.56 20.23
C GLY A 21 -13.64 -23.39 19.03
N CYS A 22 -14.37 -24.43 18.61
CA CYS A 22 -14.05 -25.17 17.38
C CYS A 22 -14.32 -24.29 16.14
N ILE A 23 -15.43 -23.53 16.16
CA ILE A 23 -15.79 -22.60 15.09
C ILE A 23 -14.76 -21.46 15.03
N GLU A 24 -14.39 -20.86 16.16
CA GLU A 24 -13.33 -19.85 16.23
C GLU A 24 -12.03 -20.36 15.62
N ASN A 25 -11.59 -21.56 16.00
CA ASN A 25 -10.37 -22.14 15.47
C ASN A 25 -10.45 -22.30 13.94
N VAL A 26 -11.56 -22.80 13.41
CA VAL A 26 -11.79 -22.89 11.95
C VAL A 26 -11.73 -21.50 11.32
N LEU A 27 -12.47 -20.53 11.85
CA LEU A 27 -12.50 -19.15 11.34
C LEU A 27 -11.10 -18.52 11.31
N SER A 28 -10.26 -18.80 12.30
CA SER A 28 -8.89 -18.27 12.40
C SER A 28 -7.95 -18.72 11.28
N PHE A 29 -8.30 -19.81 10.56
CA PHE A 29 -7.58 -20.29 9.38
C PHE A 29 -8.20 -19.85 8.04
N THR A 30 -9.24 -19.03 8.08
CA THR A 30 -9.89 -18.48 6.88
C THR A 30 -9.38 -17.06 6.56
N THR A 31 -10.09 -16.33 5.70
CA THR A 31 -9.79 -14.91 5.45
C THR A 31 -10.71 -14.00 6.26
N PRO A 32 -10.31 -12.76 6.59
CA PRO A 32 -11.19 -11.78 7.24
C PRO A 32 -12.52 -11.57 6.51
N ARG A 33 -12.51 -11.68 5.18
CA ARG A 33 -13.71 -11.61 4.35
C ARG A 33 -14.64 -12.80 4.58
N ASP A 34 -14.09 -14.00 4.70
CA ASP A 34 -14.88 -15.20 4.93
C ASP A 34 -15.44 -15.21 6.36
N VAL A 35 -14.67 -14.77 7.36
CA VAL A 35 -15.16 -14.55 8.72
C VAL A 35 -16.37 -13.61 8.73
N ALA A 36 -16.29 -12.49 8.01
CA ALA A 36 -17.40 -11.53 7.91
C ALA A 36 -18.65 -12.11 7.21
N ARG A 37 -18.49 -13.06 6.29
CA ARG A 37 -19.62 -13.75 5.63
C ARG A 37 -20.23 -14.81 6.54
N LEU A 38 -19.38 -15.60 7.18
CA LEU A 38 -19.78 -16.70 8.06
C LEU A 38 -20.50 -16.18 9.31
N SER A 39 -20.14 -14.99 9.81
CA SER A 39 -20.82 -14.33 10.94
C SER A 39 -22.33 -14.08 10.71
N SER A 40 -22.78 -14.08 9.45
CA SER A 40 -24.18 -13.89 9.09
C SER A 40 -24.99 -15.19 9.05
N VAL A 41 -24.32 -16.35 9.12
CA VAL A 41 -24.95 -17.68 8.97
C VAL A 41 -25.71 -18.10 10.23
N SER A 42 -25.16 -17.85 11.43
CA SER A 42 -25.83 -18.16 12.71
C SER A 42 -25.34 -17.25 13.83
N SER A 43 -26.03 -17.27 14.98
CA SER A 43 -25.58 -16.57 16.19
C SER A 43 -24.24 -17.10 16.73
N THR A 44 -24.02 -18.41 16.66
CA THR A 44 -22.77 -19.04 17.12
C THR A 44 -21.59 -18.62 16.25
N PHE A 45 -21.77 -18.61 14.92
CA PHE A 45 -20.76 -18.08 14.00
C PHE A 45 -20.52 -16.59 14.21
N ARG A 46 -21.57 -15.81 14.49
CA ARG A 46 -21.43 -14.39 14.80
C ARG A 46 -20.58 -14.19 16.03
N SER A 47 -20.88 -14.89 17.12
CA SER A 47 -20.13 -14.80 18.38
C SER A 47 -18.66 -15.17 18.18
N ALA A 48 -18.40 -16.32 17.55
CA ALA A 48 -17.05 -16.76 17.20
C ALA A 48 -16.30 -15.75 16.30
N ALA A 49 -17.00 -15.11 15.36
CA ALA A 49 -16.43 -14.10 14.47
C ALA A 49 -16.14 -12.75 15.15
N GLU A 50 -16.66 -12.47 16.34
CA GLU A 50 -16.27 -11.31 17.15
C GLU A 50 -15.06 -11.60 18.06
N SER A 51 -14.62 -12.85 18.16
CA SER A 51 -13.58 -13.28 19.11
C SER A 51 -12.19 -12.76 18.76
N ASP A 52 -11.51 -12.16 19.73
CA ASP A 52 -10.13 -11.70 19.59
C ASP A 52 -9.16 -12.83 19.21
N SER A 53 -9.44 -14.08 19.60
CA SER A 53 -8.62 -15.24 19.23
C SER A 53 -8.56 -15.44 17.71
N VAL A 54 -9.65 -15.10 17.00
CA VAL A 54 -9.73 -15.16 15.53
C VAL A 54 -8.94 -14.02 14.91
N TRP A 55 -9.20 -12.79 15.32
CA TRP A 55 -8.60 -11.59 14.71
C TRP A 55 -7.12 -11.43 15.02
N ASP A 56 -6.63 -12.02 16.11
CA ASP A 56 -5.19 -12.11 16.40
C ASP A 56 -4.40 -12.80 15.27
N LYS A 57 -5.00 -13.78 14.58
CA LYS A 57 -4.37 -14.48 13.45
C LYS A 57 -4.28 -13.62 12.19
N PHE A 58 -5.14 -12.61 12.07
CA PHE A 58 -5.17 -11.71 10.91
C PHE A 58 -4.30 -10.46 11.10
N LEU A 59 -4.03 -10.09 12.35
CA LEU A 59 -3.09 -9.02 12.66
C LEU A 59 -1.64 -9.49 12.44
N PRO A 60 -0.74 -8.61 11.94
CA PRO A 60 0.68 -8.93 11.91
C PRO A 60 1.21 -9.20 13.32
N SER A 61 2.08 -10.20 13.49
CA SER A 61 2.59 -10.59 14.82
C SER A 61 3.30 -9.47 15.60
N ASP A 62 3.86 -8.49 14.88
CA ASP A 62 4.55 -7.32 15.40
C ASP A 62 3.69 -6.05 15.44
N TYR A 63 2.36 -6.17 15.30
CA TYR A 63 1.44 -5.02 15.26
C TYR A 63 1.62 -4.07 16.45
N ARG A 64 1.85 -4.61 17.66
CA ARG A 64 2.08 -3.80 18.88
C ARG A 64 3.33 -2.93 18.76
N SER A 65 4.41 -3.49 18.23
CA SER A 65 5.67 -2.77 18.02
C SER A 65 5.56 -1.71 16.93
N ILE A 66 4.64 -1.89 15.97
CA ILE A 66 4.35 -0.88 14.95
C ILE A 66 3.52 0.26 15.55
N ILE A 67 2.48 -0.06 16.31
CA ILE A 67 1.58 0.93 16.93
C ILE A 67 2.34 1.79 17.97
N SER A 68 3.27 1.20 18.73
CA SER A 68 4.08 1.94 19.70
C SER A 68 5.03 2.98 19.08
N GLN A 69 5.13 3.05 17.75
CA GLN A 69 5.90 4.07 17.02
C GLN A 69 5.04 5.26 16.59
N CYS A 70 3.72 5.19 16.82
CA CYS A 70 2.80 6.29 16.56
C CYS A 70 2.84 7.34 17.68
N ASP A 71 2.15 8.46 17.44
CA ASP A 71 1.87 9.44 18.48
C ASP A 71 1.11 8.80 19.66
N GLU A 72 1.43 9.22 20.88
CA GLU A 72 0.88 8.64 22.13
C GLU A 72 -0.66 8.65 22.17
N GLU A 73 -1.30 9.68 21.63
CA GLU A 73 -2.77 9.77 21.57
C GLU A 73 -3.36 8.67 20.67
N ILE A 74 -2.70 8.39 19.54
CA ILE A 74 -3.13 7.35 18.61
C ILE A 74 -2.88 5.97 19.23
N ASP A 75 -1.72 5.72 19.82
CA ASP A 75 -1.39 4.45 20.49
C ASP A 75 -2.42 4.14 21.60
N ASN A 76 -2.68 5.10 22.49
CA ASN A 76 -3.69 4.96 23.53
C ASN A 76 -5.09 4.67 22.96
N SER A 77 -5.48 5.32 21.87
CA SER A 77 -6.77 5.04 21.22
C SER A 77 -6.82 3.63 20.61
N LEU A 78 -5.73 3.14 20.04
CA LEU A 78 -5.68 1.83 19.37
C LEU A 78 -5.57 0.67 20.35
N SER A 79 -4.90 0.87 21.48
CA SER A 79 -4.70 -0.17 22.51
C SER A 79 -6.00 -0.59 23.23
N VAL A 80 -7.04 0.27 23.20
CA VAL A 80 -8.35 0.01 23.82
C VAL A 80 -9.30 -0.76 22.88
N LEU A 81 -9.00 -0.82 21.58
CA LEU A 81 -9.85 -1.49 20.60
C LEU A 81 -9.81 -3.01 20.74
N SER A 82 -10.93 -3.67 20.41
CA SER A 82 -10.92 -5.11 20.12
C SER A 82 -9.97 -5.39 18.95
N LYS A 83 -9.46 -6.62 18.81
CA LYS A 83 -8.56 -6.95 17.70
C LYS A 83 -9.26 -6.85 16.35
N LYS A 84 -10.57 -7.11 16.33
CA LYS A 84 -11.42 -6.88 15.15
C LYS A 84 -11.46 -5.41 14.78
N ASP A 85 -11.80 -4.54 15.73
CA ASP A 85 -11.90 -3.10 15.47
C ASP A 85 -10.55 -2.51 15.10
N LEU A 86 -9.47 -3.00 15.72
CA LEU A 86 -8.10 -2.64 15.35
C LEU A 86 -7.78 -3.03 13.91
N TYR A 87 -8.09 -4.27 13.50
CA TYR A 87 -7.89 -4.72 12.12
C TYR A 87 -8.68 -3.84 11.13
N LEU A 88 -9.95 -3.56 11.44
CA LEU A 88 -10.81 -2.70 10.61
C LEU A 88 -10.28 -1.26 10.54
N TYR A 89 -9.79 -0.72 11.65
CA TYR A 89 -9.15 0.60 11.67
C TYR A 89 -7.94 0.63 10.75
N LEU A 90 -7.01 -0.31 10.90
CA LEU A 90 -5.75 -0.35 10.14
C LEU A 90 -5.95 -0.62 8.64
N THR A 91 -7.06 -1.23 8.25
CA THR A 91 -7.42 -1.40 6.82
C THR A 91 -8.10 -0.17 6.21
N GLN A 92 -8.69 0.70 7.03
CA GLN A 92 -9.42 1.89 6.57
C GLN A 92 -8.58 3.16 6.67
N LYS A 93 -7.73 3.26 7.69
CA LYS A 93 -6.93 4.44 8.00
C LYS A 93 -5.48 4.06 8.20
N SER A 94 -4.61 4.79 7.52
CA SER A 94 -3.17 4.69 7.75
C SER A 94 -2.76 5.45 9.00
N ILE A 95 -1.86 4.88 9.78
CA ILE A 95 -1.19 5.52 10.90
C ILE A 95 0.20 5.99 10.50
N LEU A 96 0.67 7.09 11.06
CA LEU A 96 2.02 7.56 10.87
C LEU A 96 2.93 6.93 11.92
N ILE A 97 4.09 6.44 11.49
CA ILE A 97 5.12 5.82 12.33
C ILE A 97 6.47 6.44 11.99
N ASP A 98 7.48 6.14 12.81
CA ASP A 98 8.86 6.57 12.61
C ASP A 98 8.94 8.09 12.47
N ASP A 99 8.43 8.82 13.47
CA ASP A 99 8.48 10.30 13.50
C ASP A 99 7.79 10.92 12.26
N GLY A 100 6.66 10.34 11.86
CA GLY A 100 5.88 10.81 10.70
C GLY A 100 6.51 10.50 9.34
N LYS A 101 7.62 9.75 9.28
CA LYS A 101 8.36 9.49 8.03
C LYS A 101 7.80 8.32 7.22
N LYS A 102 6.99 7.47 7.85
CA LYS A 102 6.34 6.35 7.18
C LYS A 102 4.87 6.31 7.56
N SER A 103 4.03 5.87 6.64
CA SER A 103 2.66 5.48 6.97
C SER A 103 2.50 3.97 6.86
N PHE A 104 1.73 3.41 7.77
CA PHE A 104 1.42 2.00 7.86
C PHE A 104 -0.09 1.79 7.77
N GLN A 105 -0.49 0.79 7.02
CA GLN A 105 -1.87 0.31 6.94
C GLN A 105 -1.87 -1.19 6.57
N LEU A 106 -2.99 -1.87 6.75
CA LEU A 106 -3.19 -3.24 6.27
C LEU A 106 -3.88 -3.22 4.92
N ASP A 107 -3.51 -4.16 4.04
CA ASP A 107 -4.28 -4.42 2.84
C ASP A 107 -5.67 -4.93 3.22
N LYS A 108 -6.69 -4.40 2.53
CA LYS A 108 -8.09 -4.68 2.86
C LYS A 108 -8.51 -6.13 2.55
N VAL A 109 -7.85 -6.77 1.59
CA VAL A 109 -8.22 -8.10 1.08
C VAL A 109 -7.57 -9.18 1.93
N ASP A 110 -6.25 -9.09 2.13
CA ASP A 110 -5.46 -10.18 2.70
C ASP A 110 -4.71 -9.81 4.00
N GLY A 111 -4.90 -8.59 4.51
CA GLY A 111 -4.32 -8.13 5.77
C GLY A 111 -2.80 -7.97 5.72
N LYS A 112 -2.19 -7.94 4.54
CA LYS A 112 -0.74 -7.78 4.42
C LYS A 112 -0.32 -6.35 4.71
N LYS A 113 0.89 -6.21 5.26
CA LYS A 113 1.43 -4.91 5.65
C LYS A 113 1.67 -4.04 4.41
N CYS A 114 1.10 -2.84 4.41
CA CYS A 114 1.33 -1.80 3.41
C CYS A 114 2.08 -0.63 4.04
N TYR A 115 3.18 -0.21 3.40
CA TYR A 115 3.95 0.96 3.82
C TYR A 115 4.00 2.01 2.72
N MET A 116 4.01 3.27 3.13
CA MET A 116 4.39 4.40 2.28
C MET A 116 5.50 5.18 2.97
N LEU A 117 6.53 5.53 2.22
CA LEU A 117 7.64 6.37 2.70
C LEU A 117 7.32 7.81 2.34
N SER A 118 7.57 8.75 3.26
CA SER A 118 7.51 10.17 2.94
C SER A 118 8.63 10.57 2.00
N ALA A 119 8.44 11.63 1.23
CA ALA A 119 9.52 12.22 0.44
C ALA A 119 10.78 12.57 1.27
N ARG A 120 10.60 12.93 2.56
CA ARG A 120 11.70 13.18 3.51
C ARG A 120 12.52 11.94 3.88
N SER A 121 11.98 10.75 3.64
CA SER A 121 12.68 9.47 3.84
C SER A 121 13.46 9.01 2.62
N LEU A 122 13.31 9.71 1.49
CA LEU A 122 13.93 9.36 0.22
C LEU A 122 15.20 10.16 0.02
N PHE A 123 16.17 9.54 -0.65
CA PHE A 123 17.27 10.28 -1.24
C PHE A 123 16.77 10.92 -2.53
N ILE A 124 16.79 12.26 -2.58
CA ILE A 124 16.41 13.04 -3.76
C ILE A 124 17.63 13.86 -4.19
N VAL A 125 18.06 13.69 -5.44
CA VAL A 125 19.19 14.46 -5.97
C VAL A 125 18.88 15.96 -5.91
N TRP A 126 19.77 16.71 -5.25
CA TRP A 126 19.60 18.13 -4.94
C TRP A 126 18.32 18.50 -4.16
N GLY A 127 17.72 17.55 -3.44
CA GLY A 127 16.47 17.77 -2.68
C GLY A 127 16.52 18.94 -1.69
N ASP A 128 17.70 19.26 -1.16
CA ASP A 128 17.91 20.39 -0.24
C ASP A 128 18.35 21.69 -0.94
N THR A 129 18.27 21.74 -2.28
CA THR A 129 18.60 22.93 -3.06
C THR A 129 17.33 23.65 -3.51
N PRO A 130 16.96 24.80 -2.91
CA PRO A 130 15.69 25.50 -3.18
C PRO A 130 15.46 25.92 -4.64
N ARG A 131 16.54 26.00 -5.42
CA ARG A 131 16.47 26.27 -6.87
C ARG A 131 15.82 25.12 -7.64
N TYR A 132 15.91 23.90 -7.12
CA TYR A 132 15.55 22.67 -7.81
C TYR A 132 14.38 21.96 -7.14
N TRP A 133 14.28 22.03 -5.82
CA TRP A 133 13.23 21.41 -5.02
C TRP A 133 12.77 22.35 -3.91
N ARG A 134 11.49 22.33 -3.60
CA ARG A 134 10.89 23.02 -2.46
C ARG A 134 10.20 22.00 -1.58
N TRP A 135 10.36 22.14 -0.28
CA TRP A 135 9.60 21.36 0.70
C TRP A 135 8.37 22.17 1.08
N ILE A 136 7.20 21.63 0.80
CA ILE A 136 5.92 22.31 1.02
C ILE A 136 4.97 21.41 1.79
N SER A 137 3.95 22.01 2.40
CA SER A 137 2.83 21.25 2.96
C SER A 137 1.65 21.28 1.97
N VAL A 138 0.97 20.15 1.83
CA VAL A 138 -0.21 19.99 0.96
C VAL A 138 -1.32 19.34 1.76
N LEU A 139 -2.52 19.92 1.72
CA LEU A 139 -3.67 19.48 2.54
C LEU A 139 -4.09 18.03 2.29
N ASP A 140 -3.97 17.55 1.05
CA ASP A 140 -4.33 16.19 0.67
C ASP A 140 -3.21 15.17 0.95
N SER A 141 -2.07 15.60 1.49
CA SER A 141 -0.97 14.72 1.85
C SER A 141 -1.18 14.11 3.22
N ARG A 142 -0.77 12.85 3.38
CA ARG A 142 -0.70 12.18 4.69
C ARG A 142 0.55 12.58 5.47
N PHE A 143 1.55 13.13 4.79
CA PHE A 143 2.81 13.59 5.38
C PHE A 143 2.81 15.11 5.51
N SER A 144 3.49 15.62 6.54
CA SER A 144 3.58 17.05 6.84
C SER A 144 4.25 17.85 5.72
N GLU A 145 5.27 17.27 5.09
CA GLU A 145 6.02 17.84 3.98
C GLU A 145 6.07 16.90 2.78
N VAL A 146 5.96 17.48 1.59
CA VAL A 146 6.11 16.84 0.29
C VAL A 146 7.19 17.56 -0.52
N ALA A 147 7.88 16.85 -1.40
CA ALA A 147 8.90 17.46 -2.27
C ALA A 147 8.26 17.99 -3.54
N GLU A 148 8.23 19.31 -3.70
CA GLU A 148 7.91 19.99 -4.96
C GLU A 148 9.17 20.13 -5.80
N LEU A 149 9.29 19.37 -6.88
CA LEU A 149 10.25 19.63 -7.95
C LEU A 149 9.98 21.03 -8.52
N VAL A 150 11.00 21.82 -8.81
CA VAL A 150 10.90 23.15 -9.45
C VAL A 150 11.59 23.16 -10.81
N SER A 151 12.80 22.61 -10.88
CA SER A 151 13.56 22.47 -12.12
C SER A 151 14.77 21.62 -11.93
N VAL A 152 15.00 20.63 -12.79
CA VAL A 152 16.24 19.85 -12.79
C VAL A 152 16.63 19.44 -14.20
N CYS A 153 17.93 19.30 -14.43
CA CYS A 153 18.47 18.63 -15.62
C CYS A 153 18.82 17.15 -15.36
N TRP A 154 18.78 16.72 -14.09
CA TRP A 154 19.01 15.33 -13.65
C TRP A 154 17.96 14.99 -12.59
N PHE A 155 17.24 13.89 -12.79
CA PHE A 155 16.15 13.46 -11.90
C PHE A 155 16.47 12.08 -11.36
N GLU A 156 16.62 11.99 -10.03
CA GLU A 156 16.95 10.76 -9.35
C GLU A 156 16.39 10.74 -7.94
N ILE A 157 15.66 9.67 -7.65
CA ILE A 157 15.04 9.39 -6.35
C ILE A 157 15.40 7.97 -5.98
N ARG A 158 15.92 7.76 -4.78
CA ARG A 158 16.23 6.44 -4.23
C ARG A 158 15.56 6.28 -2.87
N GLY A 159 15.10 5.08 -2.58
CA GLY A 159 14.46 4.74 -1.31
C GLY A 159 14.83 3.33 -0.89
N TRP A 160 14.74 3.09 0.41
CA TRP A 160 15.01 1.80 1.01
C TRP A 160 13.94 1.45 2.03
N ILE A 161 13.58 0.17 2.05
CA ILE A 161 12.74 -0.42 3.09
C ILE A 161 13.38 -1.72 3.53
N ASN A 162 13.42 -1.94 4.85
CA ASN A 162 13.93 -3.21 5.37
C ASN A 162 12.91 -4.31 5.07
N THR A 163 13.35 -5.39 4.42
CA THR A 163 12.49 -6.52 4.07
C THR A 163 11.90 -7.21 5.30
N SER A 164 12.54 -7.10 6.48
CA SER A 164 11.98 -7.62 7.74
C SER A 164 10.70 -6.91 8.17
N MET A 165 10.46 -5.70 7.68
CA MET A 165 9.21 -4.97 7.95
C MET A 165 8.05 -5.50 7.11
N LEU A 166 8.34 -6.12 5.95
CA LEU A 166 7.33 -6.59 5.02
C LEU A 166 6.72 -7.91 5.48
N SER A 167 5.51 -8.21 5.01
CA SER A 167 4.88 -9.50 5.23
C SER A 167 5.64 -10.58 4.44
N PRO A 168 5.93 -11.75 5.05
CA PRO A 168 6.57 -12.86 4.34
C PRO A 168 5.63 -13.46 3.30
N ASN A 169 6.20 -14.06 2.25
CA ASN A 169 5.47 -14.74 1.17
C ASN A 169 4.39 -13.84 0.52
N THR A 170 4.71 -12.56 0.32
CA THR A 170 3.79 -11.57 -0.27
C THR A 170 4.42 -10.94 -1.50
N PHE A 171 3.63 -10.82 -2.56
CA PHE A 171 4.03 -10.06 -3.74
C PHE A 171 3.75 -8.57 -3.50
N TYR A 172 4.80 -7.76 -3.57
CA TYR A 172 4.71 -6.33 -3.36
C TYR A 172 4.72 -5.57 -4.68
N GLY A 173 3.76 -4.66 -4.83
CA GLY A 173 3.82 -3.59 -5.82
C GLY A 173 4.52 -2.37 -5.23
N VAL A 174 5.45 -1.78 -5.98
CA VAL A 174 6.11 -0.53 -5.61
C VAL A 174 5.57 0.59 -6.49
N TYR A 175 5.13 1.68 -5.86
CA TYR A 175 4.50 2.80 -6.53
C TYR A 175 5.21 4.10 -6.17
N LEU A 176 5.48 4.92 -7.17
CA LEU A 176 5.83 6.32 -6.96
C LEU A 176 4.54 7.13 -6.95
N VAL A 177 4.16 7.70 -5.80
CA VAL A 177 2.94 8.50 -5.66
C VAL A 177 3.28 9.97 -5.78
N PHE A 178 2.74 10.60 -6.82
CA PHE A 178 2.99 12.02 -7.09
C PHE A 178 1.74 12.70 -7.65
N LYS A 179 1.72 14.03 -7.54
CA LYS A 179 0.68 14.89 -8.11
C LYS A 179 1.33 15.91 -9.04
N ALA A 180 0.75 16.07 -10.24
CA ALA A 180 1.12 17.16 -11.13
C ALA A 180 0.64 18.50 -10.54
N SER A 181 1.50 19.52 -10.60
CA SER A 181 1.10 20.85 -10.17
C SER A 181 0.00 21.43 -11.07
N ALA A 182 -0.85 22.27 -10.49
CA ALA A 182 -1.92 22.96 -11.21
C ALA A 182 -1.40 23.91 -12.32
N SER A 183 -0.15 24.37 -12.19
CA SER A 183 0.53 25.17 -13.22
C SER A 183 1.07 24.32 -14.39
N GLY A 184 0.89 23.00 -14.35
CA GLY A 184 1.34 22.06 -15.36
C GLY A 184 2.69 21.42 -15.03
N THR A 185 2.94 20.27 -15.66
CA THR A 185 4.22 19.56 -15.66
C THR A 185 4.74 19.52 -17.08
N TYR A 186 6.06 19.60 -17.26
CA TYR A 186 6.69 19.41 -18.56
C TYR A 186 8.05 18.73 -18.39
N GLY A 187 8.56 18.08 -19.44
CA GLY A 187 9.83 17.35 -19.47
C GLY A 187 9.68 15.84 -19.31
N PHE A 188 8.57 15.37 -18.74
CA PHE A 188 8.30 13.94 -18.52
C PHE A 188 7.37 13.31 -19.56
N GLU A 189 6.84 14.09 -20.51
CA GLU A 189 5.75 13.61 -21.39
C GLU A 189 6.24 12.71 -22.52
N TYR A 190 7.55 12.75 -22.81
CA TYR A 190 8.15 12.02 -23.93
C TYR A 190 9.42 11.27 -23.55
N GLN A 191 9.91 11.43 -22.31
CA GLN A 191 11.12 10.76 -21.84
C GLN A 191 10.73 9.69 -20.80
N PRO A 192 11.06 8.41 -21.04
CA PRO A 192 10.91 7.41 -20.01
C PRO A 192 11.88 7.69 -18.88
N CYS A 193 11.43 7.49 -17.65
CA CYS A 193 12.28 7.39 -16.47
C CYS A 193 12.59 5.93 -16.22
N GLU A 194 13.82 5.64 -15.83
CA GLU A 194 14.22 4.31 -15.41
C GLU A 194 13.79 4.08 -13.96
N ALA A 195 13.11 2.97 -13.71
CA ALA A 195 12.76 2.50 -12.39
C ALA A 195 13.42 1.15 -12.15
N SER A 196 14.18 1.04 -11.07
CA SER A 196 14.91 -0.17 -10.69
C SER A 196 14.51 -0.62 -9.29
N ILE A 197 14.33 -1.92 -9.09
CA ILE A 197 14.15 -2.53 -7.76
C ILE A 197 15.28 -3.51 -7.52
N LEU A 198 15.95 -3.37 -6.38
CA LEU A 198 17.01 -4.28 -5.93
C LEU A 198 16.62 -4.92 -4.60
N ILE A 199 16.73 -6.25 -4.51
CA ILE A 199 16.57 -7.00 -3.27
C ILE A 199 17.95 -7.55 -2.89
N PRO A 200 18.65 -6.93 -1.91
CA PRO A 200 19.97 -7.39 -1.48
C PRO A 200 19.91 -8.84 -1.01
N GLY A 201 20.88 -9.66 -1.43
CA GLY A 201 20.98 -11.08 -1.04
C GLY A 201 20.07 -12.04 -1.82
N GLY A 202 19.22 -11.55 -2.73
CA GLY A 202 18.35 -12.36 -3.58
C GLY A 202 19.04 -13.02 -4.80
N GLY A 203 20.36 -12.82 -4.97
CA GLY A 203 21.18 -13.44 -6.02
C GLY A 203 20.86 -13.02 -7.47
N GLY A 204 19.93 -12.08 -7.68
CA GLY A 204 19.51 -11.60 -8.99
C GLY A 204 19.90 -10.15 -9.25
N ASP A 205 20.00 -9.81 -10.53
CA ASP A 205 20.23 -8.44 -11.01
C ASP A 205 19.05 -7.52 -10.65
N PRO A 206 19.26 -6.19 -10.57
CA PRO A 206 18.19 -5.22 -10.41
C PRO A 206 17.09 -5.42 -11.45
N ALA A 207 15.83 -5.41 -10.99
CA ALA A 207 14.68 -5.43 -11.89
C ALA A 207 14.44 -4.02 -12.43
N GLU A 208 14.86 -3.77 -13.67
CA GLU A 208 14.75 -2.47 -14.34
C GLU A 208 13.56 -2.39 -15.31
N ARG A 209 12.87 -1.25 -15.29
CA ARG A 209 11.72 -0.95 -16.15
C ARG A 209 11.70 0.53 -16.53
N ASN A 210 11.39 0.81 -17.79
CA ASN A 210 11.07 2.16 -18.23
C ASN A 210 9.63 2.51 -17.85
N VAL A 211 9.46 3.61 -17.12
CA VAL A 211 8.16 4.15 -16.69
C VAL A 211 7.99 5.57 -17.22
N PHE A 212 6.74 6.03 -17.33
CA PHE A 212 6.44 7.39 -17.81
C PHE A 212 5.79 8.18 -16.68
N LEU A 213 6.41 9.27 -16.25
CA LEU A 213 5.89 10.17 -15.21
C LEU A 213 4.96 11.22 -15.82
N ASP A 214 3.93 10.77 -16.52
CA ASP A 214 2.91 11.62 -17.12
C ASP A 214 1.56 11.37 -16.43
N ALA A 215 1.21 12.25 -15.49
CA ALA A 215 -0.06 12.19 -14.76
C ALA A 215 -1.29 12.34 -15.67
N GLU A 216 -1.13 12.90 -16.87
CA GLU A 216 -2.21 13.17 -17.84
C GLU A 216 -2.22 12.15 -19.00
N ARG A 217 -1.34 11.14 -18.99
CA ARG A 217 -1.20 10.17 -20.10
C ARG A 217 -2.50 9.46 -20.45
N GLY A 218 -3.30 9.11 -19.43
CA GLY A 218 -4.62 8.50 -19.62
C GLY A 218 -5.66 9.43 -20.27
N ARG A 219 -5.52 10.75 -20.11
CA ARG A 219 -6.38 11.76 -20.75
C ARG A 219 -5.91 12.09 -22.17
N ARG A 220 -4.60 12.13 -22.41
CA ARG A 220 -4.01 12.39 -23.74
C ARG A 220 -4.23 11.25 -24.74
N LEU A 221 -4.29 10.00 -24.28
CA LEU A 221 -4.63 8.85 -25.14
C LEU A 221 -6.09 8.85 -25.64
N ARG A 222 -6.99 9.71 -25.11
CA ARG A 222 -8.34 9.91 -25.67
C ARG A 222 -8.35 10.79 -26.91
N TYR A 223 -7.27 11.52 -27.18
CA TYR A 223 -7.11 12.30 -28.40
C TYR A 223 -5.87 11.75 -29.13
N GLN A 224 -6.07 10.80 -30.05
CA GLN A 224 -5.02 10.37 -30.96
C GLN A 224 -4.52 11.58 -31.77
N ILE A 225 -3.46 12.22 -31.32
CA ILE A 225 -2.66 13.10 -32.17
C ILE A 225 -1.66 12.19 -32.89
N VAL A 226 -1.94 11.92 -34.16
CA VAL A 226 -1.05 11.18 -35.06
C VAL A 226 0.32 11.87 -35.08
N PRO A 227 1.44 11.16 -34.84
CA PRO A 227 2.75 11.77 -34.92
C PRO A 227 3.02 12.19 -36.36
N ARG A 228 3.11 13.50 -36.62
CA ARG A 228 3.65 14.00 -37.89
C ARG A 228 5.13 13.65 -37.94
N ARG A 229 5.47 12.67 -38.78
CA ARG A 229 6.85 12.40 -39.21
C ARG A 229 7.48 13.72 -39.68
N ARG A 230 8.51 14.19 -38.98
CA ARG A 230 9.51 15.08 -39.58
C ARG A 230 10.89 14.49 -39.36
N THR A 231 11.39 13.93 -40.46
CA THR A 231 12.79 13.76 -40.80
C THR A 231 13.56 15.08 -40.59
N GLY A 232 14.73 15.00 -39.95
CA GLY A 232 15.82 15.93 -40.23
C GLY A 232 16.52 16.58 -39.04
N ILE A 233 17.81 16.23 -38.92
CA ILE A 233 18.96 17.10 -38.61
C ILE A 233 19.25 17.36 -37.12
N PHE A 234 20.38 16.77 -36.69
CA PHE A 234 21.14 17.18 -35.50
C PHE A 234 21.41 18.69 -35.52
N SER A 235 20.97 19.40 -34.49
CA SER A 235 21.56 20.69 -34.13
C SER A 235 21.68 20.80 -32.61
N ARG A 236 22.89 21.15 -32.17
CA ARG A 236 23.16 21.58 -30.79
C ARG A 236 22.23 22.73 -30.44
N SER A 237 21.40 22.57 -29.41
CA SER A 237 20.61 23.65 -28.83
C SER A 237 21.05 23.93 -27.40
N VAL A 238 21.30 25.21 -27.15
CA VAL A 238 21.69 25.85 -25.89
C VAL A 238 20.66 25.53 -24.78
N PRO A 239 21.07 25.36 -23.50
CA PRO A 239 20.13 25.05 -22.43
C PRO A 239 19.18 26.22 -22.20
N VAL A 240 17.89 26.01 -22.49
CA VAL A 240 16.81 26.91 -22.09
C VAL A 240 16.45 26.57 -20.64
N LYS A 241 16.64 27.52 -19.73
CA LYS A 241 16.14 27.45 -18.35
C LYS A 241 14.61 27.36 -18.37
N CYS A 242 14.03 26.32 -17.81
CA CYS A 242 12.58 26.22 -17.62
C CYS A 242 12.25 25.46 -16.32
N HIS A 243 11.02 25.57 -15.81
CA HIS A 243 10.61 25.22 -14.43
C HIS A 243 9.52 24.10 -14.33
N PRO A 244 9.83 22.79 -14.20
CA PRO A 244 8.87 21.73 -13.91
C PRO A 244 8.41 21.66 -12.44
N HIS A 245 7.09 21.61 -12.19
CA HIS A 245 6.51 21.47 -10.84
C HIS A 245 5.85 20.09 -10.58
N LEU A 246 6.50 19.18 -9.83
CA LEU A 246 5.97 17.86 -9.41
C LEU A 246 5.95 17.74 -7.89
N HIS A 247 4.84 17.32 -7.28
CA HIS A 247 4.80 17.05 -5.83
C HIS A 247 4.91 15.56 -5.55
N LEU A 248 5.97 15.15 -4.86
CA LEU A 248 6.19 13.79 -4.37
C LEU A 248 5.70 13.67 -2.93
N ALA A 249 4.72 12.79 -2.70
CA ALA A 249 4.21 12.49 -1.36
C ALA A 249 5.25 11.71 -0.54
#